data_AF-A0AA37V4B9-F1
#
_entry.id   AF-A0AA37V4B9-F1
#
_cell.length_a   1.000
_cell.length_b   1.000
_cell.length_c   1.000
_cell.angle_alpha   90.00
_cell.angle_beta   90.00
_cell.angle_gamma   90.00
#
_symmetry.space_group_name_H-M   'P 1'
#
loop_
_entity.id
_entity.type
_entity.pdbx_description
1 polymer ?
#
loop_
_entity_poly.entity_id
_entity_poly.type
_entity_poly.pdbx_seq_one_letter_code
_entity_poly.pdbx_strand_id
1 'polypeptide(L)'
;MTTPAQVAKGSTLRATLAFVESVAGEAAVARVLEALPARERKRVLDATPTDEFPFALWSRLSDATEQVIGASVPDWPERAGAHAIESFGVQLYGGILRKASPLEFVTQSVSLFRLYYHPGDMKVVEQEDVGERGGRVVLRLVGFTHESPVFCRRQTGGLERALSLAGGEKPRVRHVRCALEGDAFCEWELRWA
;
A
#
# COMPACT_ATOMS: atom_id res chain seq x y z
N MET A 1 22.31 -13.62 -11.53
CA MET A 1 22.15 -12.33 -10.81
C MET A 1 21.13 -12.57 -9.71
N THR A 2 21.50 -12.44 -8.44
CA THR A 2 20.59 -12.65 -7.32
C THR A 2 19.62 -11.47 -7.26
N THR A 3 18.32 -11.73 -7.38
CA THR A 3 17.31 -10.68 -7.19
C THR A 3 17.49 -10.08 -5.79
N PRO A 4 17.57 -8.75 -5.63
CA PRO A 4 17.70 -8.14 -4.31
C PRO A 4 16.52 -8.56 -3.43
N ALA A 5 16.79 -8.84 -2.15
CA ALA A 5 15.72 -9.19 -1.22
C ALA A 5 14.71 -8.04 -1.12
N GLN A 6 13.43 -8.34 -1.33
CA GLN A 6 12.35 -7.37 -1.19
C GLN A 6 12.08 -7.07 0.27
N VAL A 7 11.95 -5.79 0.60
CA VAL A 7 11.66 -5.35 1.97
C VAL A 7 10.40 -4.49 2.03
N ALA A 8 9.85 -4.41 3.23
CA ALA A 8 8.84 -3.44 3.63
C ALA A 8 9.31 -2.68 4.87
N LYS A 9 8.87 -1.43 5.01
CA LYS A 9 9.04 -0.64 6.24
C LYS A 9 8.13 -1.14 7.35
N GLY A 10 8.57 -1.04 8.60
CA GLY A 10 7.78 -1.43 9.77
C GLY A 10 6.48 -0.65 9.92
N SER A 11 6.39 0.56 9.36
CA SER A 11 5.13 1.32 9.22
C SER A 11 4.05 0.52 8.50
N THR A 12 4.41 -0.35 7.54
CA THR A 12 3.44 -1.21 6.84
C THR A 12 2.84 -2.28 7.75
N LEU A 13 3.62 -2.83 8.69
CA LEU A 13 3.17 -3.82 9.68
C LEU A 13 2.28 -3.15 10.72
N ARG A 14 2.75 -2.02 11.27
CA ARG A 14 2.03 -1.25 12.29
C ARG A 14 0.70 -0.71 11.78
N ALA A 15 0.67 -0.20 10.55
CA ALA A 15 -0.56 0.27 9.93
C ALA A 15 -1.59 -0.85 9.74
N THR A 16 -1.14 -2.07 9.41
CA THR A 16 -2.05 -3.23 9.32
C THR A 16 -2.66 -3.57 10.67
N LEU A 17 -1.87 -3.64 11.74
CA LEU A 17 -2.40 -3.93 13.08
C LEU A 17 -3.32 -2.82 13.60
N ALA A 18 -2.93 -1.55 13.42
CA ALA A 18 -3.75 -0.41 13.80
C ALA A 18 -5.10 -0.40 13.06
N PHE A 19 -5.10 -0.77 11.77
CA PHE A 19 -6.33 -0.94 11.02
C PHE A 19 -7.20 -2.06 11.61
N VAL A 20 -6.64 -3.25 11.87
CA VAL A 20 -7.37 -4.38 12.46
C VAL A 20 -7.99 -3.99 13.80
N GLU A 21 -7.22 -3.32 14.65
CA GLU A 21 -7.69 -2.79 15.93
C GLU A 21 -8.88 -1.83 15.74
N SER A 22 -8.77 -0.90 14.79
CA SER A 22 -9.82 0.09 14.54
C SER A 22 -11.16 -0.49 14.07
N VAL A 23 -11.14 -1.65 13.40
CA VAL A 23 -12.36 -2.25 12.82
C VAL A 23 -12.87 -3.47 13.59
N ALA A 24 -12.00 -4.14 14.37
CA ALA A 24 -12.33 -5.40 15.02
C ALA A 24 -11.78 -5.53 16.47
N GLY A 25 -11.13 -4.47 16.98
CA GLY A 25 -10.65 -4.38 18.37
C GLY A 25 -9.38 -5.17 18.68
N GLU A 26 -8.88 -4.97 19.90
CA GLU A 26 -7.64 -5.59 20.40
C GLU A 26 -7.68 -7.13 20.38
N ALA A 27 -8.83 -7.73 20.62
CA ALA A 27 -8.99 -9.19 20.56
C ALA A 27 -8.76 -9.74 19.15
N ALA A 28 -9.10 -8.99 18.10
CA ALA A 28 -8.77 -9.39 16.73
C ALA A 28 -7.27 -9.26 16.46
N VAL A 29 -6.63 -8.20 16.95
CA VAL A 29 -5.17 -8.03 16.86
C VAL A 29 -4.43 -9.20 17.51
N ALA A 30 -4.85 -9.61 18.71
CA ALA A 30 -4.27 -10.75 19.41
C ALA A 30 -4.35 -12.03 18.57
N ARG A 31 -5.52 -12.33 17.98
CA ARG A 31 -5.70 -13.50 17.10
C ARG A 31 -4.83 -13.45 15.85
N VAL A 32 -4.69 -12.27 15.22
CA VAL A 32 -3.78 -12.09 14.06
C VAL A 32 -2.33 -12.38 14.46
N LEU A 33 -1.89 -11.85 15.60
CA LEU A 33 -0.53 -12.07 16.10
C LEU A 33 -0.27 -13.53 16.52
N GLU A 34 -1.27 -14.20 17.09
CA GLU A 34 -1.20 -15.61 17.48
C GLU A 34 -1.05 -16.55 16.29
N ALA A 35 -1.65 -16.21 15.15
CA ALA A 35 -1.50 -16.95 13.90
C ALA A 35 -0.07 -16.89 13.31
N LEU A 36 0.77 -15.96 13.77
CA LEU A 36 2.17 -15.86 13.35
C LEU A 36 3.10 -16.77 14.17
N PRO A 37 4.16 -17.30 13.54
CA PRO A 37 5.26 -17.95 14.26
C PRO A 37 5.82 -17.04 15.36
N ALA A 38 6.17 -17.61 16.52
CA ALA A 38 6.57 -16.83 17.70
C ALA A 38 7.69 -15.80 17.42
N ARG A 39 8.69 -16.19 16.61
CA ARG A 39 9.78 -15.29 16.21
C ARG A 39 9.27 -14.10 15.39
N GLU A 40 8.31 -14.32 14.50
CA GLU A 40 7.77 -13.30 13.62
C GLU A 40 6.80 -12.38 14.33
N ARG A 41 5.96 -12.95 15.20
CA ARG A 41 5.13 -12.20 16.14
C ARG A 41 5.96 -11.21 16.95
N LYS A 42 7.06 -11.66 17.55
CA LYS A 42 7.97 -10.79 18.29
C LYS A 42 8.53 -9.67 17.41
N ARG A 43 8.99 -9.99 16.19
CA ARG A 43 9.49 -8.98 15.24
C ARG A 43 8.44 -7.94 14.86
N VAL A 44 7.18 -8.36 14.68
CA VAL A 44 6.07 -7.45 14.38
C VAL A 44 5.78 -6.52 15.57
N LEU A 45 5.77 -7.06 16.79
CA LEU A 45 5.53 -6.30 18.02
C LEU A 45 6.65 -5.29 18.32
N ASP A 46 7.90 -5.67 18.07
CA ASP A 46 9.07 -4.82 18.33
C ASP A 46 9.33 -3.79 17.21
N ALA A 47 8.59 -3.84 16.10
CA ALA A 47 8.88 -3.03 14.92
C ALA A 47 8.68 -1.53 15.15
N THR A 48 9.70 -0.73 14.84
CA THR A 48 9.55 0.72 14.67
C THR A 48 9.02 1.05 13.26
N PRO A 49 8.44 2.25 13.03
CA PRO A 49 7.92 2.60 11.72
C PRO A 49 8.97 2.61 10.59
N THR A 50 10.24 2.84 10.93
CA THR A 50 11.35 3.02 9.98
C THR A 50 12.19 1.76 9.75
N ASP A 51 12.06 0.76 10.63
CA ASP A 51 12.74 -0.52 10.51
C ASP A 51 12.41 -1.20 9.18
N GLU A 52 13.34 -2.02 8.68
CA GLU A 52 13.16 -2.79 7.45
C GLU A 52 12.99 -4.27 7.76
N PHE A 53 12.04 -4.88 7.07
CA PHE A 53 11.73 -6.30 7.22
C PHE A 53 11.60 -6.97 5.86
N PRO A 54 11.91 -8.27 5.74
CA PRO A 54 11.59 -9.03 4.53
C PRO A 54 10.10 -8.88 4.20
N PHE A 55 9.78 -8.59 2.94
CA PHE A 55 8.40 -8.42 2.49
C PHE A 55 7.51 -9.65 2.79
N ALA A 56 8.10 -10.84 2.84
CA ALA A 56 7.45 -12.08 3.27
C ALA A 56 6.89 -12.03 4.71
N LEU A 57 7.42 -11.19 5.60
CA LEU A 57 6.83 -10.96 6.93
C LEU A 57 5.51 -10.19 6.83
N TRP A 58 5.47 -9.13 6.02
CA TRP A 58 4.24 -8.41 5.77
C TRP A 58 3.19 -9.28 5.05
N SER A 59 3.63 -10.13 4.12
CA SER A 59 2.73 -11.06 3.41
C SER A 59 2.04 -12.01 4.39
N ARG A 60 2.79 -12.64 5.29
CA ARG A 60 2.23 -13.53 6.32
C ARG A 60 1.34 -12.83 7.33
N LEU A 61 1.67 -11.59 7.72
CA LEU A 61 0.78 -10.77 8.55
C LEU A 61 -0.55 -10.49 7.82
N SER A 62 -0.50 -10.27 6.51
CA SER A 62 -1.68 -10.01 5.69
C SER A 62 -2.54 -11.27 5.54
N ASP A 63 -1.93 -12.44 5.36
CA ASP A 63 -2.65 -13.72 5.33
C ASP A 63 -3.33 -14.02 6.68
N ALA A 64 -2.65 -13.77 7.80
CA ALA A 64 -3.24 -13.88 9.13
C ALA A 64 -4.39 -12.89 9.33
N THR A 65 -4.26 -11.66 8.82
CA THR A 65 -5.33 -10.66 8.84
C THR A 65 -6.55 -11.14 8.04
N GLU A 66 -6.35 -11.65 6.83
CA GLU A 66 -7.40 -12.20 5.98
C GLU A 66 -8.18 -13.31 6.69
N GLN A 67 -7.48 -14.24 7.37
CA GLN A 67 -8.11 -15.33 8.11
C GLN A 67 -8.97 -14.85 9.28
N VAL A 68 -8.59 -13.75 9.95
CA VAL A 68 -9.27 -13.27 11.17
C VAL A 68 -10.42 -12.33 10.85
N ILE A 69 -10.27 -11.42 9.89
CA ILE A 69 -11.26 -10.39 9.59
C ILE A 69 -11.77 -10.38 8.15
N GLY A 70 -11.19 -11.15 7.23
CA GLY A 70 -11.53 -11.08 5.80
C GLY A 70 -13.00 -11.38 5.52
N ALA A 71 -13.60 -12.34 6.22
CA ALA A 71 -15.01 -12.68 6.07
C ALA A 71 -15.97 -11.57 6.56
N SER A 72 -15.62 -10.87 7.65
CA SER A 72 -16.44 -9.79 8.21
C SER A 72 -16.15 -8.42 7.61
N VAL A 73 -14.97 -8.26 7.02
CA VAL A 73 -14.49 -7.03 6.38
C VAL A 73 -13.88 -7.38 5.01
N PRO A 74 -14.70 -7.72 3.99
CA PRO A 74 -14.18 -8.19 2.70
C PRO A 74 -13.33 -7.17 1.94
N ASP A 75 -13.52 -5.88 2.22
CA ASP A 75 -12.81 -4.74 1.66
C ASP A 75 -11.64 -4.26 2.55
N TRP A 76 -11.21 -5.07 3.52
CA TRP A 76 -10.14 -4.70 4.43
C TRP A 76 -8.83 -4.33 3.73
N PRO A 77 -8.38 -4.95 2.61
CA PRO A 77 -7.09 -4.61 2.04
C PRO A 77 -7.06 -3.16 1.54
N GLU A 78 -8.08 -2.75 0.79
CA GLU A 78 -8.23 -1.37 0.30
C GLU A 78 -8.29 -0.39 1.48
N ARG A 79 -9.12 -0.68 2.47
CA ARG A 79 -9.29 0.17 3.65
C ARG A 79 -8.03 0.26 4.50
N ALA A 80 -7.28 -0.82 4.65
CA ALA A 80 -5.99 -0.84 5.34
C ALA A 80 -4.93 -0.06 4.55
N GLY A 81 -4.97 -0.10 3.22
CA GLY A 81 -4.14 0.74 2.35
C GLY A 81 -4.40 2.23 2.58
N ALA A 82 -5.68 2.64 2.54
CA ALA A 82 -6.09 4.00 2.82
C ALA A 82 -5.71 4.44 4.25
N HIS A 83 -5.99 3.59 5.25
CA HIS A 83 -5.64 3.84 6.64
C HIS A 83 -4.14 4.04 6.84
N ALA A 84 -3.29 3.26 6.16
CA ALA A 84 -1.84 3.39 6.24
C ALA A 84 -1.33 4.75 5.74
N ILE A 85 -1.97 5.31 4.70
CA ILE A 85 -1.66 6.64 4.20
C ILE A 85 -2.06 7.72 5.21
N GLU A 86 -3.25 7.62 5.80
CA GLU A 86 -3.76 8.60 6.76
C GLU A 86 -2.97 8.63 8.07
N SER A 87 -2.68 7.45 8.62
CA SER A 87 -2.07 7.31 9.94
C SER A 87 -0.56 7.49 9.89
N PHE A 88 0.15 6.73 9.05
CA PHE A 88 1.61 6.75 8.99
C PHE A 88 2.15 7.58 7.83
N GLY A 89 1.49 7.55 6.66
CA GLY A 89 1.96 8.26 5.48
C GLY A 89 2.01 9.77 5.68
N VAL A 90 0.95 10.36 6.22
CA VAL A 90 0.90 11.79 6.50
C VAL A 90 1.95 12.19 7.55
N GLN A 91 2.15 11.37 8.58
CA GLN A 91 3.11 11.65 9.65
C GLN A 91 4.56 11.56 9.17
N LEU A 92 4.91 10.51 8.42
CA LEU A 92 6.28 10.24 8.00
C LEU A 92 6.67 10.96 6.70
N TYR A 93 5.70 11.14 5.79
CA TYR A 93 5.94 11.53 4.40
C TYR A 93 5.01 12.66 3.95
N GLY A 94 4.57 13.52 4.87
CA GLY A 94 3.64 14.62 4.58
C GLY A 94 4.06 15.53 3.42
N GLY A 95 5.36 15.81 3.25
CA GLY A 95 5.88 16.63 2.15
C GLY A 95 5.84 15.94 0.76
N ILE A 96 5.68 14.63 0.73
CA ILE A 96 5.49 13.82 -0.49
C ILE A 96 4.00 13.73 -0.82
N LEU A 97 3.12 13.66 0.18
CA LEU A 97 1.67 13.53 0.02
C LEU A 97 0.94 14.86 -0.24
N ARG A 98 1.35 15.95 0.41
CA ARG A 98 0.70 17.27 0.30
C ARG A 98 1.36 18.12 -0.79
N LYS A 99 1.16 17.72 -2.04
CA LYS A 99 1.62 18.48 -3.22
C LYS A 99 0.61 19.55 -3.64
N ALA A 100 1.04 20.46 -4.52
CA ALA A 100 0.17 21.52 -5.01
C ALA A 100 -0.90 20.98 -5.98
N SER A 101 -0.66 19.83 -6.62
CA SER A 101 -1.64 19.15 -7.45
C SER A 101 -1.51 17.62 -7.40
N PRO A 102 -2.57 16.88 -7.76
CA PRO A 102 -2.52 15.42 -7.94
C PRO A 102 -1.47 15.00 -8.97
N LEU A 103 -1.31 15.79 -10.04
CA LEU A 103 -0.33 15.51 -11.07
C LEU A 103 1.11 15.60 -10.53
N GLU A 104 1.41 16.63 -9.74
CA GLU A 104 2.71 16.76 -9.09
C GLU A 104 2.96 15.59 -8.12
N PHE A 105 1.93 15.15 -7.40
CA PHE A 105 2.04 13.97 -6.54
C PHE A 105 2.38 12.69 -7.31
N VAL A 106 1.70 12.39 -8.42
CA VAL A 106 1.95 11.14 -9.17
C VAL A 106 3.21 11.15 -10.01
N THR A 107 3.71 12.34 -10.41
CA THR A 107 4.89 12.48 -11.28
C THR A 107 6.19 12.81 -10.54
N GLN A 108 6.15 12.98 -9.21
CA GLN A 108 7.35 13.31 -8.43
C GLN A 108 8.46 12.25 -8.57
N SER A 109 9.72 12.71 -8.43
CA SER A 109 10.91 11.90 -8.67
C SER A 109 11.08 10.73 -7.70
N VAL A 110 10.58 10.86 -6.47
CA VAL A 110 10.57 9.81 -5.46
C VAL A 110 9.13 9.35 -5.28
N SER A 111 8.81 8.16 -5.83
CA SER A 111 7.48 7.61 -5.62
C SER A 111 7.25 7.30 -4.15
N LEU A 112 6.00 7.43 -3.72
CA LEU A 112 5.55 7.01 -2.41
C LEU A 112 5.85 5.52 -2.16
N PHE A 113 5.82 4.69 -3.21
CA PHE A 113 6.11 3.26 -3.12
C PHE A 113 7.48 2.99 -2.49
N ARG A 114 8.50 3.73 -2.93
CA ARG A 114 9.90 3.57 -2.44
C ARG A 114 10.08 3.93 -0.97
N LEU A 115 9.16 4.69 -0.39
CA LEU A 115 9.19 5.03 1.02
C LEU A 115 8.74 3.86 1.90
N TYR A 116 7.94 2.94 1.34
CA TYR A 116 7.44 1.76 2.05
C TYR A 116 8.11 0.46 1.63
N TYR A 117 8.58 0.34 0.39
CA TYR A 117 9.07 -0.90 -0.19
C TYR A 117 10.29 -0.67 -1.08
N HIS A 118 11.20 -1.64 -1.14
CA HIS A 118 12.29 -1.65 -2.12
C HIS A 118 12.64 -3.11 -2.52
N PRO A 119 13.26 -3.38 -3.69
CA PRO A 119 13.87 -2.43 -4.63
C PRO A 119 12.90 -1.78 -5.64
N GLY A 120 11.61 -2.10 -5.55
CA GLY A 120 10.61 -1.72 -6.54
C GLY A 120 10.28 -0.23 -6.63
N ASP A 121 9.46 0.10 -7.62
CA ASP A 121 8.97 1.44 -7.85
C ASP A 121 7.62 1.45 -8.57
N MET A 122 6.85 2.53 -8.42
CA MET A 122 5.68 2.83 -9.25
C MET A 122 6.04 3.92 -10.25
N LYS A 123 5.94 3.61 -11.55
CA LYS A 123 6.31 4.50 -12.66
C LYS A 123 5.09 4.93 -13.44
N VAL A 124 4.99 6.21 -13.75
CA VAL A 124 4.02 6.71 -14.73
C VAL A 124 4.39 6.16 -16.11
N VAL A 125 3.47 5.45 -16.75
CA VAL A 125 3.63 4.89 -18.11
C VAL A 125 2.67 5.48 -19.12
N GLU A 126 1.55 6.02 -18.65
CA GLU A 126 0.61 6.82 -19.45
C GLU A 126 0.16 8.03 -18.62
N GLN A 127 -0.06 9.15 -19.29
CA GLN A 127 -0.59 10.37 -18.70
C GLN A 127 -1.46 11.08 -19.73
N GLU A 128 -2.67 11.43 -19.31
CA GLU A 128 -3.56 12.33 -20.01
C GLU A 128 -3.85 13.50 -19.08
N ASP A 129 -3.44 14.69 -19.49
CA ASP A 129 -3.72 15.94 -18.80
C ASP A 129 -5.06 16.49 -19.30
N VAL A 130 -6.01 16.67 -18.40
CA VAL A 130 -7.36 17.18 -18.71
C VAL A 130 -7.55 18.58 -18.12
N GLY A 131 -6.46 19.31 -17.88
CA GLY A 131 -6.45 20.66 -17.35
C GLY A 131 -6.29 20.70 -15.82
N GLU A 132 -6.38 21.90 -15.24
CA GLU A 132 -5.95 22.18 -13.85
C GLU A 132 -6.60 21.32 -12.75
N ARG A 133 -7.76 20.71 -13.00
CA ARG A 133 -8.54 19.97 -11.97
C ARG A 133 -8.81 18.51 -12.29
N GLY A 134 -8.45 18.03 -13.49
CA GLY A 134 -8.78 16.68 -13.92
C GLY A 134 -7.60 16.00 -14.60
N GLY A 135 -7.51 14.69 -14.44
CA GLY A 135 -6.43 13.95 -15.06
C GLY A 135 -6.60 12.45 -15.00
N ARG A 136 -5.87 11.76 -15.86
CA ARG A 136 -5.74 10.31 -15.88
C ARG A 136 -4.24 9.96 -15.94
N VAL A 137 -3.81 9.06 -15.07
CA VAL A 137 -2.44 8.53 -15.07
C VAL A 137 -2.47 7.02 -14.89
N VAL A 138 -1.60 6.31 -15.60
CA VAL A 138 -1.37 4.87 -15.36
C VAL A 138 -0.02 4.70 -14.67
N LEU A 139 -0.04 4.10 -13.49
CA LEU A 139 1.14 3.70 -12.73
C LEU A 139 1.43 2.22 -12.94
N ARG A 140 2.68 1.88 -13.28
CA ARG A 140 3.18 0.51 -13.40
C ARG A 140 4.11 0.18 -12.25
N LEU A 141 3.90 -0.96 -11.59
CA LEU A 141 4.85 -1.51 -10.64
C LEU A 141 6.02 -2.17 -11.38
N VAL A 142 7.25 -1.75 -11.07
CA VAL A 142 8.48 -2.28 -11.66
C VAL A 142 9.45 -2.73 -10.56
N GLY A 143 10.20 -3.80 -10.82
CA GLY A 143 11.25 -4.26 -9.90
C GLY A 143 10.75 -4.78 -8.55
N PHE A 144 9.49 -5.20 -8.46
CA PHE A 144 8.89 -5.79 -7.26
C PHE A 144 7.93 -6.90 -7.65
N THR A 145 8.03 -8.06 -7.01
CA THR A 145 7.08 -9.16 -7.21
C THR A 145 6.26 -9.39 -5.95
N HIS A 146 5.03 -9.85 -6.10
CA HIS A 146 4.20 -10.26 -4.97
C HIS A 146 3.38 -11.47 -5.39
N GLU A 147 2.88 -12.21 -4.41
CA GLU A 147 2.18 -13.49 -4.64
C GLU A 147 0.72 -13.47 -4.18
N SER A 148 0.26 -12.33 -3.64
CA SER A 148 -1.07 -12.19 -3.07
C SER A 148 -1.86 -11.04 -3.69
N PRO A 149 -3.15 -11.24 -4.05
CA PRO A 149 -4.02 -10.17 -4.54
C PRO A 149 -4.31 -9.12 -3.45
N VAL A 150 -4.14 -9.47 -2.16
CA VAL A 150 -4.25 -8.54 -1.03
C VAL A 150 -3.30 -7.35 -1.20
N PHE A 151 -2.10 -7.58 -1.75
CA PHE A 151 -1.17 -6.50 -2.05
C PHE A 151 -1.73 -5.53 -3.09
N CYS A 152 -2.24 -6.01 -4.22
CA CYS A 152 -2.82 -5.14 -5.25
C CYS A 152 -4.01 -4.33 -4.73
N ARG A 153 -4.89 -4.97 -3.97
CA ARG A 153 -6.04 -4.33 -3.34
C ARG A 153 -5.62 -3.25 -2.33
N ARG A 154 -4.61 -3.54 -1.50
CA ARG A 154 -4.02 -2.54 -0.60
C ARG A 154 -3.42 -1.35 -1.33
N GLN A 155 -2.65 -1.59 -2.39
CA GLN A 155 -2.10 -0.52 -3.21
C GLN A 155 -3.21 0.34 -3.83
N THR A 156 -4.31 -0.27 -4.26
CA THR A 156 -5.47 0.44 -4.84
C THR A 156 -6.06 1.45 -3.84
N GLY A 157 -6.41 1.00 -2.62
CA GLY A 157 -6.97 1.91 -1.61
C GLY A 157 -5.97 2.94 -1.09
N GLY A 158 -4.69 2.56 -0.97
CA GLY A 158 -3.63 3.49 -0.61
C GLY A 158 -3.41 4.59 -1.65
N LEU A 159 -3.35 4.25 -2.94
CA LEU A 159 -3.20 5.21 -4.03
C LEU A 159 -4.41 6.14 -4.11
N GLU A 160 -5.63 5.62 -3.97
CA GLU A 160 -6.85 6.44 -3.99
C GLU A 160 -6.84 7.46 -2.85
N ARG A 161 -6.42 7.04 -1.65
CA ARG A 161 -6.33 7.96 -0.51
C ARG A 161 -5.19 8.97 -0.67
N ALA A 162 -4.04 8.56 -1.17
CA ALA A 162 -2.92 9.46 -1.43
C ALA A 162 -3.30 10.53 -2.48
N LEU A 163 -4.01 10.13 -3.53
CA LEU A 163 -4.52 11.03 -4.56
C LEU A 163 -5.53 12.03 -4.00
N SER A 164 -6.42 11.58 -3.10
CA SER A 164 -7.34 12.46 -2.36
C SER A 164 -6.60 13.51 -1.54
N LEU A 165 -5.55 13.11 -0.79
CA LEU A 165 -4.76 14.01 0.04
C LEU A 165 -3.92 15.00 -0.78
N ALA A 166 -3.58 14.65 -2.02
CA ALA A 166 -2.92 15.52 -2.98
C ALA A 166 -3.87 16.52 -3.68
N GLY A 167 -5.12 16.64 -3.21
CA GLY A 167 -6.11 17.57 -3.75
C GLY A 167 -6.95 17.01 -4.90
N GLY A 168 -6.87 15.70 -5.17
CA GLY A 168 -7.70 15.06 -6.19
C GLY A 168 -9.16 15.07 -5.78
N GLU A 169 -9.99 15.76 -6.54
CA GLU A 169 -11.44 15.69 -6.38
C GLU A 169 -11.96 14.35 -6.93
N LYS A 170 -12.87 13.72 -6.18
CA LYS A 170 -13.50 12.41 -6.50
C LYS A 170 -12.50 11.38 -7.09
N PRO A 171 -11.37 11.10 -6.40
CA PRO A 171 -10.35 10.23 -6.95
C PRO A 171 -10.92 8.83 -7.19
N ARG A 172 -10.43 8.17 -8.23
CA ARG A 172 -10.76 6.77 -8.55
C ARG A 172 -9.48 6.07 -8.95
N VAL A 173 -9.26 4.88 -8.39
CA VAL A 173 -8.13 4.02 -8.75
C VAL A 173 -8.65 2.65 -9.14
N ARG A 174 -8.16 2.14 -10.26
CA ARG A 174 -8.49 0.81 -10.78
C ARG A 174 -7.23 0.04 -11.08
N HIS A 175 -7.15 -1.19 -10.59
CA HIS A 175 -6.12 -2.14 -11.02
C HIS A 175 -6.52 -2.69 -12.39
N VAL A 176 -5.75 -2.36 -13.43
CA VAL A 176 -6.12 -2.58 -14.85
C VAL A 176 -5.29 -3.66 -15.54
N ARG A 177 -4.13 -4.02 -14.97
CA ARG A 177 -3.32 -5.18 -15.36
C ARG A 177 -2.74 -5.83 -14.13
N CYS A 178 -2.61 -7.16 -14.13
CA CYS A 178 -2.22 -7.92 -12.95
C CYS A 178 -1.20 -9.02 -13.29
N ALA A 179 -0.02 -8.96 -12.68
CA ALA A 179 1.00 -10.00 -12.85
C ALA A 179 0.54 -11.38 -12.34
N LEU A 180 -0.36 -11.42 -11.35
CA LEU A 180 -0.95 -12.68 -10.86
C LEU A 180 -1.95 -13.29 -11.86
N GLU A 181 -2.45 -12.50 -12.81
CA GLU A 181 -3.37 -12.93 -13.87
C GLU A 181 -2.65 -13.20 -15.20
N GLY A 182 -1.31 -13.14 -15.21
CA GLY A 182 -0.46 -13.45 -16.36
C GLY A 182 0.03 -12.24 -17.15
N ASP A 183 -0.31 -11.01 -16.75
CA ASP A 183 0.31 -9.82 -17.33
C ASP A 183 1.79 -9.72 -16.96
N ALA A 184 2.57 -8.97 -17.75
CA ALA A 184 3.97 -8.72 -17.44
C ALA A 184 4.17 -7.84 -16.19
N PHE A 185 3.19 -6.99 -15.85
CA PHE A 185 3.26 -6.03 -14.76
C PHE A 185 1.89 -5.81 -14.13
N CYS A 186 1.88 -5.35 -12.88
CA CYS A 186 0.69 -4.76 -12.28
C CYS A 186 0.60 -3.27 -12.66
N GLU A 187 -0.57 -2.83 -13.10
CA GLU A 187 -0.84 -1.43 -13.45
C GLU A 187 -2.10 -0.90 -12.77
N TRP A 188 -2.05 0.36 -12.35
CA TRP A 188 -3.16 1.08 -11.76
C TRP A 188 -3.47 2.32 -12.60
N GLU A 189 -4.72 2.44 -13.03
CA GLU A 189 -5.25 3.66 -13.60
C GLU A 189 -5.81 4.55 -12.48
N LEU A 190 -5.30 5.76 -12.39
CA LEU A 190 -5.71 6.80 -11.44
C LEU A 190 -6.45 7.89 -12.22
N ARG A 191 -7.60 8.32 -11.69
CA ARG A 191 -8.39 9.44 -12.23
C ARG A 191 -8.84 10.38 -11.12
N TRP A 192 -8.95 11.68 -11.41
CA TRP A 192 -9.51 12.71 -10.54
C TRP A 192 -10.22 13.78 -11.38
N ALA A 193 -11.18 14.50 -10.80
CA ALA A 193 -11.96 15.55 -11.47
C ALA A 193 -12.61 16.53 -10.49
#